data_AF-A0A165DSC2-F1
#
_entry.id   AF-A0A165DSC2-F1
#
_cell.length_a   1.000
_cell.length_b   1.000
_cell.length_c   1.000
_cell.angle_alpha   90.00
_cell.angle_beta   90.00
_cell.angle_gamma   90.00
#
_symmetry.space_group_name_H-M   'P 1'
#
loop_
_entity.id
_entity.type
_entity.pdbx_description
1 polymer ?
#
loop_
_entity_poly.entity_id
_entity_poly.type
_entity_poly.pdbx_seq_one_letter_code
_entity_poly.pdbx_strand_id
1 'polypeptide(L)'
;MPGLIALSITGTIPCGPDLGLTDVHFPRLRRLRMDEPEGCPEFVIRHLNTLTHLRIPHYSKLSIGDATAVDLTHYEGPFDIFTQQLRFRSDSLESCTLMGEVGEHVPRSLSLLSAHTNLRRLLMGIRIDEKAMLELLSSCSQFPGVEDLVICYNGGDNKTLLEHEPPWQQLLAPFPSARHILVNLQSWRSRWILEKCFGWADEIAQICTEVVAVAFDDDAALKRRSPNHKWEADQDAQEIAEIVVWPGFGSVRFGGTFA
;
A
#
# COMPACT_ATOMS: atom_id res chain seq x y z
N MET A 1 1.77 13.20 -29.57
CA MET A 1 1.71 14.19 -28.47
C MET A 1 3.04 14.18 -27.71
N PRO A 2 4.05 14.98 -28.12
CA PRO A 2 5.39 14.93 -27.52
C PRO A 2 5.46 15.48 -26.08
N GLY A 3 4.43 16.24 -25.65
CA GLY A 3 4.34 16.84 -24.32
C GLY A 3 3.54 16.04 -23.29
N LEU A 4 3.08 14.83 -23.60
CA LEU A 4 2.27 14.05 -22.66
C LEU A 4 3.11 13.61 -21.46
N ILE A 5 2.72 14.05 -20.25
CA ILE A 5 3.43 13.76 -18.99
C ILE A 5 2.70 12.69 -18.17
N ALA A 6 1.38 12.64 -18.26
CA ALA A 6 0.54 11.71 -17.51
C ALA A 6 -0.46 11.04 -18.44
N LEU A 7 -0.63 9.74 -18.29
CA LEU A 7 -1.61 8.94 -19.00
C LEU A 7 -2.37 8.07 -17.99
N SER A 8 -3.69 8.13 -18.06
CA SER A 8 -4.58 7.30 -17.26
C SER A 8 -5.58 6.64 -18.19
N ILE A 9 -5.55 5.31 -18.25
CA ILE A 9 -6.50 4.50 -19.02
C ILE A 9 -7.29 3.70 -17.99
N THR A 10 -8.56 4.06 -17.82
CA THR A 10 -9.43 3.52 -16.77
C THR A 10 -10.65 2.83 -17.34
N GLY A 11 -11.18 1.86 -16.60
CA GLY A 11 -12.35 1.08 -16.99
C GLY A 11 -12.00 -0.06 -17.94
N THR A 12 -13.03 -0.82 -18.29
CA THR A 12 -12.91 -1.98 -19.17
C THR A 12 -12.50 -1.53 -20.57
N ILE A 13 -11.42 -2.11 -21.08
CA ILE A 13 -10.97 -1.86 -22.44
C ILE A 13 -11.76 -2.83 -23.34
N PRO A 14 -12.74 -2.33 -24.12
CA PRO A 14 -13.54 -3.20 -24.96
C PRO A 14 -12.62 -3.91 -25.95
N CYS A 15 -12.54 -5.24 -25.81
CA CYS A 15 -11.58 -6.11 -26.46
C CYS A 15 -11.32 -5.79 -27.94
N GLY A 16 -10.05 -5.51 -28.24
CA GLY A 16 -9.43 -5.56 -29.56
C GLY A 16 -7.91 -5.69 -29.37
N PRO A 17 -7.17 -6.37 -30.26
CA PRO A 17 -5.75 -6.72 -30.05
C PRO A 17 -4.77 -5.55 -30.07
N ASP A 18 -5.24 -4.32 -30.28
CA ASP A 18 -4.39 -3.13 -30.28
C ASP A 18 -5.20 -1.91 -29.86
N LEU A 19 -4.84 -1.31 -28.72
CA LEU A 19 -5.33 0.02 -28.30
C LEU A 19 -4.79 1.16 -29.19
N GLY A 20 -4.10 0.80 -30.29
CA GLY A 20 -3.25 1.71 -31.06
C GLY A 20 -2.05 2.17 -30.24
N LEU A 21 -1.71 1.46 -29.15
CA LEU A 21 -0.60 1.81 -28.25
C LEU A 21 0.65 0.97 -28.52
N THR A 22 0.51 -0.10 -29.31
CA THR A 22 1.60 -1.04 -29.59
C THR A 22 2.85 -0.34 -30.08
N ASP A 23 2.75 0.68 -30.95
CA ASP A 23 3.90 1.42 -31.48
C ASP A 23 4.02 2.87 -30.98
N VAL A 24 3.25 3.22 -29.95
CA VAL A 24 3.25 4.58 -29.42
C VAL A 24 4.34 4.74 -28.37
N HIS A 25 5.13 5.80 -28.51
CA HIS A 25 6.09 6.23 -27.49
C HIS A 25 5.85 7.68 -27.10
N PHE A 26 5.75 7.92 -25.80
CA PHE A 26 5.61 9.22 -25.18
C PHE A 26 6.90 9.56 -24.42
N PRO A 27 7.84 10.31 -25.03
CA PRO A 27 9.18 10.52 -24.48
C PRO A 27 9.21 11.30 -23.15
N ARG A 28 8.12 12.00 -22.83
CA ARG A 28 7.99 12.78 -21.58
C ARG A 28 7.03 12.14 -20.58
N LEU A 29 6.54 10.92 -20.84
CA LEU A 29 5.61 10.26 -19.95
C LEU A 29 6.31 9.92 -18.63
N ARG A 30 5.79 10.48 -17.54
CA ARG A 30 6.29 10.30 -16.18
C ARG A 30 5.29 9.59 -15.28
N ARG A 31 4.00 9.61 -15.60
CA ARG A 31 2.93 9.06 -14.76
C ARG A 31 2.04 8.15 -15.60
N LEU A 32 1.90 6.90 -15.19
CA LEU A 32 1.08 5.92 -15.89
C LEU A 32 0.13 5.22 -14.92
N ARG A 33 -1.15 5.22 -15.26
CA ARG A 33 -2.18 4.36 -14.68
C ARG A 33 -2.85 3.58 -15.81
N MET A 34 -2.96 2.27 -15.64
CA MET A 34 -3.70 1.41 -16.57
C MET A 34 -4.50 0.38 -15.78
N ASP A 35 -5.82 0.36 -15.94
CA ASP A 35 -6.70 -0.57 -15.21
C ASP A 35 -6.67 -2.00 -15.81
N GLU A 36 -6.18 -2.18 -17.04
CA GLU A 36 -6.03 -3.49 -17.73
C GLU A 36 -4.70 -3.55 -18.52
N PRO A 37 -3.53 -3.48 -17.85
CA PRO A 37 -2.24 -3.39 -18.54
C PRO A 37 -1.85 -4.67 -19.26
N GLU A 38 -2.42 -5.83 -18.90
CA GLU A 38 -2.22 -7.10 -19.62
C GLU A 38 -2.73 -7.08 -21.07
N GLY A 39 -3.61 -6.15 -21.44
CA GLY A 39 -4.05 -5.98 -22.83
C GLY A 39 -2.99 -5.31 -23.73
N CYS A 40 -1.95 -4.72 -23.15
CA CYS A 40 -0.89 -4.01 -23.86
C CYS A 40 0.40 -3.91 -23.01
N PRO A 41 0.98 -5.06 -22.63
CA PRO A 41 2.12 -5.10 -21.72
C PRO A 41 3.36 -4.39 -22.28
N GLU A 42 3.58 -4.44 -23.60
CA GLU A 42 4.72 -3.80 -24.26
C GLU A 42 4.69 -2.28 -24.09
N PHE A 43 3.51 -1.68 -24.01
CA PHE A 43 3.36 -0.24 -23.79
C PHE A 43 3.86 0.15 -22.40
N VAL A 44 3.51 -0.62 -21.37
CA VAL A 44 4.02 -0.39 -20.00
C VAL A 44 5.53 -0.55 -20.00
N ILE A 45 6.04 -1.69 -20.47
CA ILE A 45 7.47 -2.04 -20.46
C ILE A 45 8.31 -0.96 -21.15
N ARG A 46 7.87 -0.47 -22.32
CA ARG A 46 8.57 0.57 -23.10
C ARG A 46 8.77 1.87 -22.31
N HIS A 47 7.84 2.23 -21.44
CA HIS A 47 7.88 3.51 -20.74
C HIS A 47 8.44 3.41 -19.32
N LEU A 48 8.64 2.21 -18.77
CA LEU A 48 9.06 2.01 -17.36
C LEU A 48 10.28 2.86 -16.96
N ASN A 49 11.26 3.02 -17.86
CA ASN A 49 12.48 3.78 -17.57
C ASN A 49 12.28 5.31 -17.55
N THR A 50 11.16 5.84 -18.08
CA THR A 50 10.83 7.28 -18.01
C THR A 50 9.86 7.57 -16.88
N LEU A 51 9.16 6.56 -16.36
CA LEU A 51 8.16 6.73 -15.31
C LEU A 51 8.80 7.13 -13.98
N THR A 52 8.05 7.94 -13.27
CA THR A 52 8.22 8.30 -11.85
C THR A 52 7.02 7.83 -11.03
N HIS A 53 5.85 7.63 -11.67
CA HIS A 53 4.65 7.12 -11.01
C HIS A 53 4.07 6.00 -11.86
N LEU A 54 3.86 4.84 -11.23
CA LEU A 54 3.25 3.67 -11.85
C LEU A 54 2.12 3.18 -10.97
N ARG A 55 0.93 3.05 -11.57
CA ARG A 55 -0.25 2.44 -10.95
C ARG A 55 -0.77 1.29 -11.80
N ILE A 56 -0.77 0.10 -11.23
CA ILE A 56 -1.25 -1.15 -11.81
C ILE A 56 -2.29 -1.75 -10.84
N PRO A 57 -3.42 -2.29 -11.33
CA PRO A 57 -4.37 -3.02 -10.50
C PRO A 57 -3.75 -4.20 -9.78
N HIS A 58 -4.20 -4.45 -8.55
CA HIS A 58 -3.71 -5.54 -7.72
C HIS A 58 -4.00 -6.95 -8.27
N TYR A 59 -5.00 -7.09 -9.15
CA TYR A 59 -5.34 -8.35 -9.83
C TYR A 59 -4.69 -8.49 -11.21
N SER A 60 -3.84 -7.55 -11.60
CA SER A 60 -3.20 -7.59 -12.91
C SER A 60 -2.29 -8.81 -13.03
N LYS A 61 -2.31 -9.41 -14.23
CA LYS A 61 -1.41 -10.50 -14.62
C LYS A 61 -0.26 -10.01 -15.48
N LEU A 62 0.03 -8.70 -15.44
CA LEU A 62 1.12 -8.10 -16.18
C LEU A 62 2.44 -8.77 -15.82
N SER A 63 3.16 -9.22 -16.85
CA SER A 63 4.56 -9.62 -16.73
C SER A 63 5.42 -8.58 -17.44
N ILE A 64 6.29 -7.92 -16.67
CA ILE A 64 7.30 -6.97 -17.11
C ILE A 64 8.58 -7.71 -17.55
N GLY A 65 8.71 -8.98 -17.17
CA GLY A 65 9.92 -9.79 -17.38
C GLY A 65 10.95 -9.58 -16.26
N ASP A 66 12.16 -10.10 -16.47
CA ASP A 66 13.15 -10.17 -15.40
C ASP A 66 13.77 -8.81 -15.08
N ALA A 67 13.36 -8.28 -13.93
CA ALA A 67 14.13 -7.34 -13.12
C ALA A 67 14.54 -6.06 -13.86
N THR A 68 13.53 -5.39 -14.41
CA THR A 68 13.62 -4.14 -15.16
C THR A 68 13.98 -2.99 -14.24
N ALA A 69 15.01 -2.23 -14.63
CA ALA A 69 15.53 -1.17 -13.78
C ALA A 69 14.72 0.14 -13.92
N VAL A 70 14.25 0.70 -12.80
CA VAL A 70 13.29 1.83 -12.72
C VAL A 70 13.73 2.91 -11.72
N ASP A 71 13.18 4.12 -11.86
CA ASP A 71 13.37 5.28 -10.96
C ASP A 71 12.01 5.85 -10.53
N LEU A 72 11.17 4.99 -9.93
CA LEU A 72 9.85 5.39 -9.48
C LEU A 72 9.93 6.16 -8.15
N THR A 73 9.17 7.24 -8.07
CA THR A 73 8.86 7.98 -6.85
C THR A 73 7.59 7.45 -6.18
N HIS A 74 6.64 6.96 -6.99
CA HIS A 74 5.38 6.39 -6.54
C HIS A 74 5.09 5.06 -7.24
N TYR A 75 4.83 4.03 -6.45
CA TYR A 75 4.38 2.73 -6.94
C TYR A 75 3.06 2.34 -6.28
N GLU A 76 2.09 1.92 -7.09
CA GLU A 76 0.87 1.26 -6.64
C GLU A 76 0.65 0.01 -7.50
N GLY A 77 0.64 -1.18 -6.89
CA GLY A 77 0.37 -2.40 -7.64
C GLY A 77 0.70 -3.72 -6.93
N PRO A 78 0.73 -4.81 -7.71
CA PRO A 78 0.98 -6.16 -7.21
C PRO A 78 2.32 -6.34 -6.50
N PHE A 79 2.29 -7.02 -5.35
CA PHE A 79 3.49 -7.29 -4.53
C PHE A 79 4.59 -8.07 -5.29
N ASP A 80 4.19 -9.02 -6.13
CA ASP A 80 5.10 -9.86 -6.93
C ASP A 80 5.83 -9.06 -8.02
N ILE A 81 5.13 -8.17 -8.72
CA ILE A 81 5.75 -7.26 -9.69
C ILE A 81 6.81 -6.41 -9.00
N PHE A 82 6.47 -5.82 -7.86
CA PHE A 82 7.41 -4.98 -7.09
C PHE A 82 8.66 -5.76 -6.68
N THR A 83 8.50 -6.95 -6.11
CA THR A 83 9.60 -7.69 -5.49
C THR A 83 10.46 -8.48 -6.49
N GLN A 84 9.89 -8.93 -7.61
CA GLN A 84 10.58 -9.83 -8.54
C GLN A 84 10.95 -9.16 -9.88
N GLN A 85 10.15 -8.20 -10.34
CA GLN A 85 10.23 -7.71 -11.71
C GLN A 85 10.77 -6.28 -11.80
N LEU A 86 10.82 -5.54 -10.69
CA LEU A 86 11.37 -4.19 -10.63
C LEU A 86 12.73 -4.16 -9.91
N ARG A 87 13.66 -3.39 -10.46
CA ARG A 87 14.95 -3.05 -9.84
C ARG A 87 15.09 -1.54 -9.70
N PHE A 88 14.93 -1.02 -8.50
CA PHE A 88 15.06 0.41 -8.27
C PHE A 88 16.54 0.84 -8.39
N ARG A 89 16.81 1.87 -9.19
CA ARG A 89 18.19 2.37 -9.42
C ARG A 89 18.61 3.45 -8.42
N SER A 90 17.64 4.05 -7.75
CA SER A 90 17.83 5.13 -6.79
C SER A 90 16.88 4.98 -5.61
N ASP A 91 17.16 5.73 -4.56
CA ASP A 91 16.30 5.81 -3.38
C ASP A 91 15.15 6.80 -3.59
N SER A 92 14.69 6.98 -4.83
CA SER A 92 13.65 7.97 -5.18
C SER A 92 12.26 7.61 -4.67
N LEU A 93 12.02 6.37 -4.25
CA LEU A 93 10.70 5.90 -3.86
C LEU A 93 10.24 6.60 -2.56
N GLU A 94 9.18 7.40 -2.67
CA GLU A 94 8.58 8.17 -1.56
C GLU A 94 7.27 7.52 -1.08
N SER A 95 6.53 6.90 -1.99
CA SER A 95 5.26 6.22 -1.68
C SER A 95 5.18 4.87 -2.36
N CYS A 96 4.85 3.83 -1.58
CA CYS A 96 4.67 2.48 -2.08
C CYS A 96 3.37 1.87 -1.57
N THR A 97 2.54 1.38 -2.50
CA THR A 97 1.33 0.62 -2.22
C THR A 97 1.47 -0.76 -2.83
N LEU A 98 1.62 -1.75 -1.96
CA LEU A 98 1.72 -3.16 -2.30
C LEU A 98 0.37 -3.84 -2.09
N MET A 99 -0.12 -4.53 -3.12
CA MET A 99 -1.43 -5.17 -3.08
C MET A 99 -1.39 -6.58 -3.69
N GLY A 100 -2.47 -7.32 -3.49
CA GLY A 100 -2.69 -8.62 -4.14
C GLY A 100 -2.30 -9.81 -3.25
N GLU A 101 -2.17 -10.99 -3.87
CA GLU A 101 -1.85 -12.24 -3.20
C GLU A 101 -0.35 -12.51 -3.27
N VAL A 102 0.24 -13.01 -2.17
CA VAL A 102 1.62 -13.47 -2.17
C VAL A 102 1.63 -14.92 -2.62
N GLY A 103 2.05 -15.16 -3.86
CA GLY A 103 2.22 -16.52 -4.37
C GLY A 103 3.22 -17.32 -3.53
N GLU A 104 3.09 -18.64 -3.51
CA GLU A 104 3.96 -19.55 -2.74
C GLU A 104 5.46 -19.40 -3.07
N HIS A 105 5.77 -18.88 -4.26
CA HIS A 105 7.14 -18.69 -4.75
C HIS A 105 7.65 -17.25 -4.66
N VAL A 106 6.86 -16.35 -4.06
CA VAL A 106 7.27 -14.94 -3.89
C VAL A 106 8.11 -14.81 -2.62
N PRO A 107 9.34 -14.26 -2.70
CA PRO A 107 10.13 -14.00 -1.50
C PRO A 107 9.33 -13.15 -0.50
N ARG A 108 9.12 -13.69 0.70
CA ARG A 108 8.46 -12.97 1.80
C ARG A 108 9.45 -12.03 2.48
N SER A 109 9.94 -11.04 1.76
CA SER A 109 10.80 -10.00 2.34
C SER A 109 10.48 -8.62 1.78
N LEU A 110 10.48 -7.63 2.67
CA LEU A 110 10.41 -6.20 2.31
C LEU A 110 11.79 -5.53 2.41
N SER A 111 12.88 -6.31 2.49
CA SER A 111 14.24 -5.77 2.58
C SER A 111 14.56 -4.80 1.44
N LEU A 112 14.04 -5.03 0.23
CA LEU A 112 14.15 -4.09 -0.90
C LEU A 112 13.60 -2.70 -0.56
N LEU A 113 12.48 -2.61 0.17
CA LEU A 113 11.92 -1.32 0.58
C LEU A 113 12.75 -0.63 1.65
N SER A 114 13.41 -1.40 2.53
CA SER A 114 14.23 -0.83 3.61
C SER A 114 15.47 -0.07 3.10
N ALA A 115 15.88 -0.32 1.84
CA ALA A 115 16.91 0.46 1.18
C ALA A 115 16.46 1.88 0.80
N HIS A 116 15.15 2.11 0.62
CA HIS A 116 14.61 3.39 0.18
C HIS A 116 14.45 4.37 1.34
N THR A 117 15.50 5.14 1.62
CA THR A 117 15.52 6.10 2.74
C THR A 117 14.53 7.26 2.61
N ASN A 118 14.05 7.54 1.38
CA ASN A 118 13.05 8.59 1.14
C ASN A 118 11.60 8.08 1.28
N LEU A 119 11.39 6.78 1.52
CA LEU A 119 10.06 6.21 1.65
C LEU A 119 9.34 6.81 2.86
N ARG A 120 8.28 7.60 2.59
CA ARG A 120 7.43 8.25 3.59
C ARG A 120 6.10 7.54 3.78
N ARG A 121 5.59 6.90 2.72
CA ARG A 121 4.30 6.22 2.75
C ARG A 121 4.42 4.77 2.32
N LEU A 122 3.92 3.86 3.16
CA LEU A 122 3.84 2.44 2.86
C LEU A 122 2.44 1.91 3.15
N LEU A 123 1.78 1.40 2.11
CA LEU A 123 0.55 0.63 2.24
C LEU A 123 0.79 -0.83 1.85
N MET A 124 0.42 -1.74 2.74
CA MET A 124 0.47 -3.19 2.54
C MET A 124 -0.96 -3.74 2.57
N GLY A 125 -1.60 -3.72 1.41
CA GLY A 125 -2.92 -4.30 1.13
C GLY A 125 -2.81 -5.75 0.65
N ILE A 126 -2.01 -6.55 1.33
CA ILE A 126 -1.60 -7.88 0.86
C ILE A 126 -2.50 -8.94 1.50
N ARG A 127 -3.04 -9.87 0.71
CA ARG A 127 -3.95 -10.92 1.17
C ARG A 127 -3.18 -12.10 1.78
N ILE A 128 -2.60 -11.88 2.96
CA ILE A 128 -1.88 -12.89 3.74
C ILE A 128 -2.42 -12.99 5.16
N ASP A 129 -2.18 -14.11 5.83
CA ASP A 129 -2.53 -14.27 7.24
C ASP A 129 -1.59 -13.50 8.18
N GLU A 130 -1.98 -13.37 9.45
CA GLU A 130 -1.16 -12.71 10.49
C GLU A 130 0.26 -13.27 10.55
N LYS A 131 0.39 -14.60 10.56
CA LYS A 131 1.68 -15.27 10.68
C LYS A 131 2.61 -14.90 9.52
N ALA A 132 2.10 -14.94 8.29
CA ALA A 132 2.83 -14.58 7.09
C ALA A 132 3.19 -13.08 7.06
N MET A 133 2.31 -12.20 7.57
CA MET A 133 2.63 -10.77 7.73
C MET A 133 3.77 -10.55 8.72
N LEU A 134 3.76 -11.25 9.86
CA LEU A 134 4.85 -11.19 10.83
C LEU A 134 6.16 -11.73 10.27
N GLU A 135 6.13 -12.84 9.52
CA GLU A 135 7.31 -13.38 8.83
C GLU A 135 7.89 -12.34 7.85
N LEU A 136 7.03 -11.71 7.05
CA LEU A 136 7.40 -10.67 6.09
C LEU A 136 8.15 -9.50 6.77
N LEU A 137 7.60 -9.02 7.89
CA LEU A 137 8.15 -7.90 8.66
C LEU A 137 9.41 -8.27 9.46
N SER A 138 9.52 -9.51 9.95
CA SER A 138 10.66 -9.97 10.75
C SER A 138 12.01 -9.91 10.01
N SER A 139 11.96 -9.91 8.67
CA SER A 139 13.15 -9.82 7.81
C SER A 139 13.70 -8.40 7.62
N CYS A 140 13.08 -7.38 8.21
CA CYS A 140 13.38 -5.97 7.93
C CYS A 140 14.23 -5.32 9.04
N SER A 141 15.25 -4.54 8.65
CA SER A 141 16.15 -3.88 9.61
C SER A 141 15.56 -2.64 10.28
N GLN A 142 14.65 -1.92 9.61
CA GLN A 142 13.75 -0.83 10.05
C GLN A 142 13.42 0.08 8.85
N PHE A 143 12.34 0.86 8.95
CA PHE A 143 11.88 1.86 8.00
C PHE A 143 11.83 3.24 8.68
N PRO A 144 12.99 3.91 8.87
CA PRO A 144 13.06 5.13 9.67
C PRO A 144 12.41 6.35 8.99
N GLY A 145 12.11 6.27 7.69
CA GLY A 145 11.49 7.37 6.95
C GLY A 145 9.96 7.31 6.89
N VAL A 146 9.35 6.16 7.20
CA VAL A 146 7.92 5.93 6.98
C VAL A 146 7.10 6.68 8.04
N GLU A 147 6.29 7.61 7.58
CA GLU A 147 5.38 8.45 8.37
C GLU A 147 3.94 7.96 8.25
N ASP A 148 3.53 7.53 7.05
CA ASP A 148 2.19 7.00 6.78
C ASP A 148 2.29 5.49 6.56
N LEU A 149 1.66 4.72 7.44
CA LEU A 149 1.69 3.26 7.43
C LEU A 149 0.27 2.70 7.38
N VAL A 150 0.04 1.80 6.42
CA VAL A 150 -1.18 1.00 6.37
C VAL A 150 -0.80 -0.47 6.28
N ILE A 151 -1.31 -1.26 7.22
CA ILE A 151 -1.15 -2.72 7.26
C ILE A 151 -2.54 -3.35 7.17
N CYS A 152 -2.79 -4.11 6.11
CA CYS A 152 -3.97 -4.95 5.98
C CYS A 152 -3.51 -6.41 5.88
N TYR A 153 -4.03 -7.25 6.77
CA TYR A 153 -3.82 -8.69 6.71
C TYR A 153 -5.10 -9.40 7.16
N ASN A 154 -5.27 -10.65 6.75
CA ASN A 154 -6.39 -11.48 7.18
C ASN A 154 -6.02 -12.15 8.51
N GLY A 155 -6.91 -12.13 9.48
CA GLY A 155 -6.71 -12.88 10.74
C GLY A 155 -6.94 -14.39 10.60
N GLY A 156 -7.46 -14.87 9.46
CA GLY A 156 -7.72 -16.28 9.22
C GLY A 156 -8.82 -16.50 8.18
N ASP A 157 -9.41 -17.69 8.19
CA ASP A 157 -10.61 -17.97 7.38
C ASP A 157 -11.73 -16.99 7.76
N ASN A 158 -12.32 -16.33 6.75
CA ASN A 158 -13.40 -15.32 6.84
C ASN A 158 -14.65 -15.72 7.66
N LYS A 159 -14.67 -16.90 8.27
CA LYS A 159 -15.80 -17.46 9.04
C LYS A 159 -15.63 -17.35 10.55
N THR A 160 -14.42 -17.08 11.06
CA THR A 160 -14.17 -17.03 12.50
C THR A 160 -13.67 -15.65 12.89
N LEU A 161 -14.53 -14.91 13.59
CA LEU A 161 -14.14 -13.62 14.16
C LEU A 161 -13.18 -13.85 15.33
N LEU A 162 -12.11 -13.06 15.38
CA LEU A 162 -11.02 -13.22 16.32
C LEU A 162 -11.24 -12.48 17.64
N GLU A 163 -10.92 -13.25 18.68
CA GLU A 163 -10.82 -13.08 20.14
C GLU A 163 -9.43 -12.84 20.79
N HIS A 164 -8.34 -12.54 20.05
CA HIS A 164 -7.01 -12.26 20.65
C HIS A 164 -6.42 -10.84 20.39
N GLU A 165 -5.54 -10.40 21.29
CA GLU A 165 -4.77 -9.16 21.16
C GLU A 165 -3.85 -9.23 19.93
N PRO A 166 -3.78 -8.20 19.08
CA PRO A 166 -2.83 -8.19 17.97
C PRO A 166 -1.38 -8.07 18.45
N PRO A 167 -0.41 -8.66 17.74
CA PRO A 167 1.01 -8.63 18.11
C PRO A 167 1.67 -7.30 17.74
N TRP A 168 1.27 -6.21 18.41
CA TRP A 168 1.66 -4.83 18.09
C TRP A 168 3.17 -4.62 18.00
N GLN A 169 3.92 -5.17 18.96
CA GLN A 169 5.37 -5.06 18.99
C GLN A 169 6.01 -5.62 17.72
N GLN A 170 5.55 -6.76 17.24
CA GLN A 170 6.09 -7.40 16.04
C GLN A 170 5.63 -6.70 14.76
N LEU A 171 4.39 -6.18 14.73
CA LEU A 171 3.85 -5.47 13.58
C LEU A 171 4.50 -4.09 13.37
N LEU A 172 4.82 -3.39 14.46
CA LEU A 172 5.18 -1.97 14.40
C LEU A 172 6.64 -1.66 14.75
N ALA A 173 7.39 -2.58 15.36
CA ALA A 173 8.82 -2.39 15.58
C ALA A 173 9.63 -1.99 14.33
N PRO A 174 9.26 -2.42 13.10
CA PRO A 174 9.95 -1.95 11.90
C PRO A 174 9.70 -0.46 11.57
N PHE A 175 8.68 0.19 12.13
CA PHE A 175 8.22 1.53 11.73
C PHE A 175 8.28 2.54 12.90
N PRO A 176 9.46 2.80 13.49
CA PRO A 176 9.57 3.62 14.70
C PRO A 176 9.12 5.08 14.49
N SER A 177 9.16 5.57 13.25
CA SER A 177 8.84 6.96 12.89
C SER A 177 7.42 7.17 12.36
N ALA A 178 6.59 6.11 12.37
CA ALA A 178 5.23 6.20 11.86
C ALA A 178 4.39 7.19 12.69
N ARG A 179 3.72 8.10 11.98
CA ARG A 179 2.89 9.18 12.53
C ARG A 179 1.41 8.90 12.33
N HIS A 180 1.04 8.35 11.18
CA HIS A 180 -0.32 7.95 10.85
C HIS A 180 -0.33 6.46 10.57
N ILE A 181 -1.04 5.71 11.39
CA ILE A 181 -1.06 4.24 11.34
C ILE A 181 -2.49 3.77 11.12
N LEU A 182 -2.71 2.96 10.09
CA LEU A 182 -3.91 2.17 9.94
C LEU A 182 -3.53 0.69 10.00
N VAL A 183 -4.12 -0.06 10.93
CA VAL A 183 -4.02 -1.52 10.93
C VAL A 183 -5.42 -2.07 10.75
N ASN A 184 -5.72 -2.54 9.54
CA ASN A 184 -7.06 -3.00 9.20
C ASN A 184 -7.31 -4.41 9.78
N LEU A 185 -8.12 -4.48 10.83
CA LEU A 185 -8.42 -5.72 11.55
C LEU A 185 -9.74 -6.36 11.08
N GLN A 186 -9.91 -6.58 9.78
CA GLN A 186 -11.18 -7.08 9.19
C GLN A 186 -11.70 -8.38 9.82
N SER A 187 -10.83 -9.23 10.35
CA SER A 187 -11.21 -10.49 11.00
C SER A 187 -11.56 -10.36 12.48
N TRP A 188 -11.41 -9.18 13.09
CA TRP A 188 -11.77 -8.93 14.48
C TRP A 188 -13.22 -8.48 14.59
N ARG A 189 -13.84 -8.73 15.75
CA ARG A 189 -15.18 -8.20 16.02
C ARG A 189 -15.11 -6.69 16.19
N SER A 190 -15.86 -5.91 15.40
CA SER A 190 -15.88 -4.44 15.49
C SER A 190 -16.19 -3.94 16.91
N ARG A 191 -17.15 -4.57 17.61
CA ARG A 191 -17.44 -4.24 19.02
C ARG A 191 -16.20 -4.38 19.91
N TRP A 192 -15.41 -5.41 19.66
CA TRP A 192 -14.24 -5.65 20.47
C TRP A 192 -13.11 -4.67 20.15
N ILE A 193 -12.92 -4.34 18.87
CA ILE A 193 -12.03 -3.25 18.45
C ILE A 193 -12.40 -1.96 19.20
N LEU A 194 -13.68 -1.58 19.23
CA LEU A 194 -14.16 -0.37 19.91
C LEU A 194 -13.92 -0.40 21.43
N GLU A 195 -14.04 -1.57 22.06
CA GLU A 195 -13.78 -1.73 23.50
C GLU A 195 -12.28 -1.60 23.82
N LYS A 196 -11.39 -1.91 22.88
CA LYS A 196 -9.94 -1.99 23.09
C LYS A 196 -9.12 -0.86 22.48
N CYS A 197 -9.67 -0.12 21.51
CA CYS A 197 -8.92 0.80 20.65
C CYS A 197 -8.06 1.80 21.41
N PHE A 198 -8.54 2.37 22.52
CA PHE A 198 -7.77 3.30 23.34
C PHE A 198 -6.54 2.63 23.99
N GLY A 199 -6.71 1.43 24.53
CA GLY A 199 -5.59 0.68 25.12
C GLY A 199 -4.56 0.27 24.08
N TRP A 200 -5.02 -0.14 22.89
CA TRP A 200 -4.14 -0.43 21.76
C TRP A 200 -3.39 0.80 21.27
N ALA A 201 -4.06 1.95 21.17
CA ALA A 201 -3.40 3.18 20.77
C ALA A 201 -2.32 3.64 21.76
N ASP A 202 -2.52 3.42 23.06
CA ASP A 202 -1.49 3.65 24.08
C ASP A 202 -0.29 2.70 23.94
N GLU A 203 -0.52 1.43 23.64
CA GLU A 203 0.56 0.46 23.37
C GLU A 203 1.33 0.82 22.09
N ILE A 204 0.62 1.15 21.02
CA ILE A 204 1.20 1.62 19.75
C ILE A 204 2.04 2.88 19.97
N ALA A 205 1.59 3.81 20.81
CA ALA A 205 2.36 5.01 21.14
C ALA A 205 3.66 4.74 21.90
N GLN A 206 3.78 3.59 22.59
CA GLN A 206 5.05 3.18 23.22
C GLN A 206 6.04 2.62 22.19
N ILE A 207 5.53 2.05 21.10
CA ILE A 207 6.35 1.48 20.01
C ILE A 207 6.74 2.56 18.99
N CYS A 208 5.75 3.34 18.54
CA CYS A 208 5.88 4.44 17.59
C CYS A 208 5.69 5.76 18.34
N THR A 209 6.75 6.31 18.91
CA THR A 209 6.66 7.47 19.82
C THR A 209 6.06 8.71 19.16
N GLU A 210 6.24 8.87 17.85
CA GLU A 210 5.76 10.02 17.08
C GLU A 210 4.35 9.86 16.50
N VAL A 211 3.67 8.75 16.79
CA VAL A 211 2.30 8.51 16.30
C VAL A 211 1.39 9.69 16.67
N VAL A 212 0.46 10.10 15.83
CA VAL A 212 -0.52 11.14 16.14
C VAL A 212 -1.93 10.74 15.71
N ALA A 213 -2.04 9.72 14.85
CA ALA A 213 -3.30 9.14 14.45
C ALA A 213 -3.18 7.63 14.29
N VAL A 214 -4.16 6.90 14.80
CA VAL A 214 -4.27 5.44 14.67
C VAL A 214 -5.70 5.09 14.28
N ALA A 215 -5.87 4.18 13.33
CA ALA A 215 -7.17 3.60 13.03
C ALA A 215 -7.07 2.08 12.93
N PHE A 216 -8.14 1.40 13.36
CA PHE A 216 -8.27 -0.05 13.29
C PHE A 216 -9.42 -0.50 12.37
N ASP A 217 -10.38 0.40 12.20
CA ASP A 217 -11.58 0.33 11.35
C ASP A 217 -12.13 1.77 11.22
N ASP A 218 -13.13 2.00 10.37
CA ASP A 218 -13.76 3.31 10.15
C ASP A 218 -14.31 3.91 11.45
N ASP A 219 -14.93 3.09 12.31
CA ASP A 219 -15.53 3.52 13.58
C ASP A 219 -14.51 3.57 14.74
N ALA A 220 -13.28 3.09 14.52
CA ALA A 220 -12.24 2.92 15.54
C ALA A 220 -10.99 3.74 15.22
N ALA A 221 -11.19 4.96 14.72
CA ALA A 221 -10.14 5.94 14.48
C ALA A 221 -9.93 6.86 15.69
N LEU A 222 -8.68 7.10 16.03
CA LEU A 222 -8.25 7.91 17.16
C LEU A 222 -7.17 8.91 16.70
N LYS A 223 -7.24 10.14 17.22
CA LYS A 223 -6.25 11.19 16.95
C LYS A 223 -5.78 11.87 18.23
N ARG A 224 -4.57 12.44 18.18
CA ARG A 224 -4.02 13.31 19.21
C ARG A 224 -3.34 14.51 18.57
N ARG A 225 -3.40 15.67 19.23
CA ARG A 225 -2.80 16.92 18.71
C ARG A 225 -1.27 16.89 18.66
N SER A 226 -0.65 16.10 19.54
CA SER A 226 0.79 15.83 19.53
C SER A 226 1.08 14.54 20.32
N PRO A 227 2.32 14.00 20.27
CA PRO A 227 2.68 12.75 20.92
C PRO A 227 2.30 12.58 22.40
N ASN A 228 2.22 13.68 23.15
CA ASN A 228 1.95 13.63 24.59
C ASN A 228 0.49 13.97 24.94
N HIS A 229 -0.38 14.17 23.94
CA HIS A 229 -1.80 14.45 24.17
C HIS A 229 -2.60 13.15 24.32
N LYS A 230 -3.73 13.26 25.02
CA LYS A 230 -4.70 12.17 25.12
C LYS A 230 -5.31 11.84 23.76
N TRP A 231 -5.65 10.57 23.57
CA TRP A 231 -6.42 10.11 22.43
C TRP A 231 -7.85 10.65 22.47
N GLU A 232 -8.33 11.10 21.32
CA GLU A 232 -9.70 11.52 21.08
C GLU A 232 -10.25 10.70 19.89
N ALA A 233 -11.52 10.32 19.96
CA ALA A 233 -12.18 9.65 18.84
C ALA A 233 -12.21 10.60 17.64
N ASP A 234 -11.75 10.10 16.49
CA ASP A 234 -11.76 10.86 15.26
C ASP A 234 -13.05 10.58 14.48
N GLN A 235 -14.02 11.49 14.61
CA GLN A 235 -15.30 11.40 13.90
C GLN A 235 -15.17 11.75 12.41
N ASP A 236 -14.01 12.28 11.98
CA ASP A 236 -13.70 12.70 10.62
C ASP A 236 -12.49 11.93 10.08
N ALA A 237 -12.42 10.61 10.33
CA ALA A 237 -11.30 9.73 9.94
C ALA A 237 -11.00 9.65 8.43
N GLN A 238 -11.67 10.46 7.62
CA GLN A 238 -11.48 10.57 6.18
C GLN A 238 -10.02 10.87 5.80
N GLU A 239 -9.26 11.64 6.58
CA GLU A 239 -7.84 11.93 6.27
C GLU A 239 -6.92 10.69 6.40
N ILE A 240 -7.19 9.78 7.34
CA ILE A 240 -6.48 8.50 7.45
C ILE A 240 -6.99 7.52 6.39
N ALA A 241 -8.29 7.56 6.09
CA ALA A 241 -8.93 6.76 5.05
C ALA A 241 -8.53 7.17 3.62
N GLU A 242 -8.13 8.42 3.38
CA GLU A 242 -7.58 8.90 2.10
C GLU A 242 -6.26 8.21 1.73
N ILE A 243 -5.55 7.64 2.72
CA ILE A 243 -4.39 6.78 2.50
C ILE A 243 -4.81 5.45 1.82
N VAL A 244 -6.10 5.10 1.84
CA VAL A 244 -6.68 3.79 1.54
C VAL A 244 -7.74 3.86 0.44
N VAL A 245 -7.45 4.46 -0.72
CA VAL A 245 -8.40 4.38 -1.84
C VAL A 245 -8.37 2.97 -2.46
N TRP A 246 -9.26 2.09 -1.98
CA TRP A 246 -9.46 0.68 -2.39
C TRP A 246 -10.49 0.52 -3.54
N PRO A 247 -10.13 -0.10 -4.68
CA PRO A 247 -11.09 -0.55 -5.69
C PRO A 247 -11.16 -2.09 -5.70
N GLY A 248 -12.04 -2.70 -4.91
CA GLY A 248 -12.16 -4.18 -4.92
C GLY A 248 -13.11 -4.80 -3.92
N PHE A 249 -13.51 -4.08 -2.87
CA PHE A 249 -14.57 -4.50 -1.95
C PHE A 249 -15.81 -3.64 -2.23
N GLY A 250 -16.97 -4.28 -2.40
CA GLY A 250 -18.21 -3.62 -2.75
C GLY A 250 -18.53 -2.46 -1.80
N SER A 251 -18.69 -1.26 -2.37
CA SER A 251 -19.21 -0.06 -1.73
C SER A 251 -18.63 0.23 -0.33
N VAL A 252 -17.44 0.83 -0.30
CA VAL A 252 -17.27 1.97 0.62
C VAL A 252 -17.31 3.23 -0.24
N ARG A 253 -18.40 3.98 -0.14
CA ARG A 253 -18.58 5.22 -0.89
C ARG A 253 -17.63 6.27 -0.30
N PHE A 254 -16.57 6.58 -1.04
CA PHE A 254 -15.70 7.71 -0.72
C PHE A 254 -15.63 8.62 -1.95
N GLY A 255 -16.41 9.70 -1.90
CA GLY A 255 -16.45 10.73 -2.93
C GLY A 255 -15.41 11.81 -2.64
N GLY A 256 -14.61 12.16 -3.64
CA GLY A 256 -13.65 13.25 -3.57
C GLY A 256 -12.94 13.45 -4.90
N THR A 257 -13.32 14.50 -5.61
CA THR A 257 -12.81 14.93 -6.92
C THR A 257 -11.33 15.28 -6.88
N PHE A 258 -10.56 14.76 -7.84
CA PHE A 258 -9.25 15.29 -8.21
C PHE A 258 -9.38 16.77 -8.62
N ALA A 259 -8.60 17.63 -7.98
CA ALA A 259 -8.19 18.93 -8.51
C ALA A 259 -6.72 18.85 -8.94
#